data_AF-A0A7W1A743-F1
#
_entry.id   AF-A0A7W1A743-F1
#
_cell.length_a   1.000
_cell.length_b   1.000
_cell.length_c   1.000
_cell.angle_alpha   90.00
_cell.angle_beta   90.00
_cell.angle_gamma   90.00
#
_symmetry.space_group_name_H-M   'P 1'
#
loop_
_entity.id
_entity.type
_entity.pdbx_description
1 polymer ?
#
loop_
_entity_poly.entity_id
_entity_poly.type
_entity_poly.pdbx_seq_one_letter_code
_entity_poly.pdbx_strand_id
1 'polypeptide(L)'
;MARHSSQQPGFRPAATGPLRRALRWDARLPRPLLLLLVLDLLLLVPIPFLLPRMLATPTPAPAASVVTAWPPLTARLSQSEPLPAGTPAARTGREAPQPLPLLINPLRLQDATSADSNIIAAVLGHTAPALAAQTIDVGGGLRQSLASIITGQALRWNLNPQVLLVLLETQSQLLSTPNPTTSTLALALRGPASQPGLGPQINWAALELRAGLLEPARDSLQLIDGSAYSLPDGLDQANYALLRFLAQTHTRAELNELLGSGPRSWVALAQKVMGDPRSTPMLVAIDRPFLRQPFDGPLLPTARFDHHYPLVQADGQMLGNANTLALGYDGHNGWDYELARDTPVLAAAAGRVLYGGWMDNGCATPAGVVVLQHANGYRTGYWHLGRVDVAAGDDLAAGAALGLAGSSGCAQDVHLHFSVQRLGRDVDPAGWCQASADPWASHPVGAASRWLWRDQIDACALPANVIIADDSDPATTLVQGEGWNLTASGNYGGARWATGALTASARLSWRPAVPAPGRYQLYTFIPNAAAEGGLAVYQIAHADGRTLIPVVQREHAGSWVSLGSFRLLAGQSSRVELHAADGTAGVPLWFDAIALERELVASEQ
;
A
#
# COMPACT_ATOMS: atom_id res chain seq x y z
N MET A 1 60.97 1.03 -31.61
CA MET A 1 61.24 0.56 -30.23
C MET A 1 59.93 -0.07 -29.74
N ALA A 2 59.66 -1.35 -30.00
CA ALA A 2 59.94 -2.52 -29.13
C ALA A 2 59.32 -2.32 -27.73
N ARG A 3 58.25 -2.98 -27.28
CA ARG A 3 57.96 -4.41 -26.94
C ARG A 3 57.05 -4.30 -25.68
N HIS A 4 56.08 -5.15 -25.29
CA HIS A 4 55.86 -6.58 -25.46
C HIS A 4 54.37 -6.93 -25.24
N SER A 5 53.85 -7.84 -26.07
CA SER A 5 52.71 -8.72 -25.76
C SER A 5 53.23 -10.14 -25.46
N SER A 6 52.61 -10.87 -24.54
CA SER A 6 52.62 -12.35 -24.49
C SER A 6 51.37 -12.80 -23.73
N GLN A 7 50.38 -13.37 -24.42
CA GLN A 7 50.13 -14.81 -24.63
C GLN A 7 49.38 -15.50 -23.48
N GLN A 8 48.21 -16.06 -23.82
CA GLN A 8 47.50 -17.10 -23.06
C GLN A 8 48.30 -18.41 -23.02
N PRO A 9 47.90 -19.39 -22.21
CA PRO A 9 47.06 -20.47 -22.77
C PRO A 9 45.96 -20.99 -21.82
N GLY A 10 44.87 -21.50 -22.40
CA GLY A 10 43.85 -22.27 -21.68
C GLY A 10 44.12 -23.78 -21.70
N PHE A 11 43.54 -24.51 -20.72
CA PHE A 11 42.54 -25.60 -20.92
C PHE A 11 42.25 -26.37 -19.60
N ARG A 12 40.94 -26.49 -19.27
CA ARG A 12 40.17 -27.58 -18.60
C ARG A 12 40.43 -27.97 -17.12
N PRO A 13 39.37 -28.32 -16.35
CA PRO A 13 38.61 -29.60 -16.43
C PRO A 13 37.08 -29.41 -16.56
N ALA A 14 36.33 -30.17 -17.36
CA ALA A 14 35.85 -31.56 -17.24
C ALA A 14 34.61 -31.74 -16.31
N ALA A 15 33.45 -31.86 -16.98
CA ALA A 15 32.26 -32.70 -16.74
C ALA A 15 31.52 -32.70 -15.39
N THR A 16 30.22 -32.37 -15.42
CA THR A 16 29.08 -33.33 -15.47
C THR A 16 27.73 -32.58 -15.52
N GLY A 17 26.83 -32.98 -16.43
CA GLY A 17 25.42 -32.51 -16.50
C GLY A 17 24.49 -33.36 -15.60
N PRO A 18 23.15 -33.47 -15.84
CA PRO A 18 22.40 -33.10 -17.06
C PRO A 18 20.98 -32.46 -16.83
N LEU A 19 20.27 -32.26 -17.95
CA LEU A 19 18.81 -32.08 -18.16
C LEU A 19 18.29 -30.70 -18.61
N ARG A 20 18.62 -30.36 -19.85
CA ARG A 20 17.66 -29.69 -20.76
C ARG A 20 17.57 -30.47 -22.08
N ARG A 21 16.48 -31.19 -22.29
CA ARG A 21 15.95 -31.56 -23.61
C ARG A 21 14.44 -31.76 -23.48
N ALA A 22 13.67 -30.94 -24.20
CA ALA A 22 12.70 -31.40 -25.19
C ALA A 22 12.07 -30.19 -25.87
N LEU A 23 11.58 -30.39 -27.10
CA LEU A 23 10.89 -29.46 -28.02
C LEU A 23 11.78 -28.84 -29.10
N ARG A 24 12.26 -29.72 -29.99
CA ARG A 24 12.29 -29.39 -31.42
C ARG A 24 11.07 -30.08 -32.05
N TRP A 25 10.18 -29.29 -32.60
CA TRP A 25 9.07 -29.75 -33.44
C TRP A 25 9.63 -30.13 -34.81
N ASP A 26 9.39 -31.37 -35.24
CA ASP A 26 9.72 -31.85 -36.58
C ASP A 26 8.41 -32.05 -37.36
N ALA A 27 8.26 -31.37 -38.50
CA ALA A 27 7.00 -31.20 -39.22
C ALA A 27 6.64 -32.41 -40.12
N ARG A 28 6.95 -33.65 -39.70
CA ARG A 28 6.76 -34.87 -40.51
C ARG A 28 6.24 -36.07 -39.72
N LEU A 29 5.25 -35.88 -38.85
CA LEU A 29 4.53 -36.99 -38.24
C LEU A 29 3.45 -37.54 -39.21
N PRO A 30 3.40 -38.86 -39.45
CA PRO A 30 2.37 -39.45 -40.30
C PRO A 30 1.00 -39.40 -39.62
N ARG A 31 -0.05 -39.09 -40.42
CA ARG A 31 -1.44 -38.85 -40.01
C ARG A 31 -2.07 -39.84 -39.00
N PRO A 32 -1.79 -41.14 -38.96
CA PRO A 32 -2.39 -42.03 -37.95
C PRO A 32 -1.92 -41.76 -36.50
N LEU A 33 -0.75 -41.13 -36.30
CA LEU A 33 -0.25 -40.78 -34.96
C LEU A 33 -0.86 -39.48 -34.39
N LEU A 34 -1.33 -38.58 -35.25
CA LEU A 34 -2.02 -37.35 -34.84
C LEU A 34 -3.42 -37.66 -34.28
N LEU A 35 -4.07 -38.73 -34.78
CA LEU A 35 -5.40 -39.14 -34.33
C LEU A 35 -5.37 -39.76 -32.92
N LEU A 36 -4.31 -40.50 -32.59
CA LEU A 36 -4.11 -41.07 -31.25
C LEU A 36 -3.80 -40.00 -30.19
N LEU A 37 -3.04 -38.96 -30.58
CA LEU A 37 -2.71 -37.83 -29.68
C LEU A 37 -3.92 -36.92 -29.39
N VAL A 38 -4.90 -36.85 -30.29
CA VAL A 38 -6.17 -36.13 -30.07
C VAL A 38 -7.16 -36.96 -29.23
N LEU A 39 -7.12 -38.29 -29.34
CA LEU A 39 -7.96 -39.19 -28.54
C LEU A 39 -7.50 -39.30 -27.07
N ASP A 40 -6.20 -39.26 -26.80
CA ASP A 40 -5.68 -39.22 -25.43
C ASP A 40 -5.93 -37.88 -24.72
N LEU A 41 -6.00 -36.76 -25.47
CA LEU A 41 -6.30 -35.45 -24.89
C LEU A 41 -7.78 -35.27 -24.50
N LEU A 42 -8.69 -36.07 -25.08
CA LEU A 42 -10.12 -36.06 -24.77
C LEU A 42 -10.49 -36.92 -23.54
N LEU A 43 -9.55 -37.71 -23.02
CA LEU A 43 -9.74 -38.58 -21.84
C LEU A 43 -9.34 -37.94 -20.50
N LEU A 44 -8.85 -36.69 -20.50
CA LEU A 44 -8.35 -35.98 -19.31
C LEU A 44 -9.23 -34.81 -18.85
N VAL A 45 -10.43 -34.63 -19.40
CA VAL A 45 -11.38 -33.60 -18.93
C VAL A 45 -12.44 -34.25 -18.03
N PRO A 46 -12.53 -33.90 -16.73
CA PRO A 46 -13.62 -34.36 -15.90
C PRO A 46 -14.88 -33.57 -16.25
N ILE A 47 -15.90 -34.25 -16.76
CA ILE A 47 -17.28 -33.76 -16.84
C ILE A 47 -17.96 -34.09 -15.51
N PRO A 48 -18.55 -33.12 -14.80
CA PRO A 48 -19.67 -33.44 -13.92
C PRO A 48 -20.97 -32.77 -14.39
N PHE A 49 -21.90 -33.65 -14.76
CA PHE A 49 -23.32 -33.67 -14.38
C PHE A 49 -24.21 -32.44 -14.65
N LEU A 50 -24.99 -32.60 -15.72
CA LEU A 50 -26.37 -32.12 -15.84
C LEU A 50 -27.31 -33.03 -15.02
N LEU A 51 -28.02 -32.47 -14.03
CA LEU A 51 -29.34 -32.91 -13.52
C LEU A 51 -29.96 -31.79 -12.65
N PRO A 52 -31.30 -31.72 -12.51
CA PRO A 52 -32.03 -30.51 -12.14
C PRO A 52 -32.06 -30.26 -10.62
N ARG A 53 -31.97 -28.97 -10.26
CA ARG A 53 -32.09 -28.46 -8.88
C ARG A 53 -33.45 -28.79 -8.28
N MET A 54 -33.46 -29.58 -7.21
CA MET A 54 -34.58 -29.59 -6.26
C MET A 54 -34.49 -28.35 -5.34
N LEU A 55 -35.62 -27.68 -5.18
CA LEU A 55 -35.82 -26.48 -4.38
C LEU A 55 -35.56 -26.79 -2.89
N ALA A 56 -34.47 -26.25 -2.35
CA ALA A 56 -34.35 -25.99 -0.91
C ALA A 56 -34.65 -24.51 -0.68
N THR A 57 -35.67 -24.23 0.12
CA THR A 57 -36.05 -22.88 0.56
C THR A 57 -34.89 -22.24 1.32
N PRO A 58 -34.49 -20.99 1.02
CA PRO A 58 -33.43 -20.32 1.76
C PRO A 58 -33.93 -19.95 3.16
N THR A 59 -33.22 -20.43 4.18
CA THR A 59 -33.23 -19.87 5.53
C THR A 59 -32.76 -18.41 5.46
N PRO A 60 -33.42 -17.45 6.14
CA PRO A 60 -33.07 -16.04 6.02
C PRO A 60 -31.66 -15.79 6.54
N ALA A 61 -30.84 -15.10 5.75
CA ALA A 61 -29.55 -14.58 6.17
C ALA A 61 -29.73 -13.67 7.40
N PRO A 62 -28.81 -13.68 8.38
CA PRO A 62 -28.82 -12.70 9.45
C PRO A 62 -28.73 -11.30 8.82
N ALA A 63 -29.61 -10.40 9.26
CA ALA A 63 -29.75 -9.06 8.73
C ALA A 63 -28.38 -8.40 8.54
N ALA A 64 -28.10 -7.96 7.32
CA ALA A 64 -26.97 -7.09 7.02
C ALA A 64 -27.04 -5.90 7.98
N SER A 65 -26.00 -5.73 8.79
CA SER A 65 -25.81 -4.48 9.50
C SER A 65 -25.79 -3.38 8.45
N VAL A 66 -26.82 -2.54 8.48
CA VAL A 66 -26.95 -1.35 7.64
C VAL A 66 -25.72 -0.49 7.91
N VAL A 67 -24.72 -0.60 7.04
CA VAL A 67 -23.69 0.43 6.91
C VAL A 67 -24.45 1.67 6.50
N THR A 68 -24.39 2.71 7.32
CA THR A 68 -24.95 4.02 7.03
C THR A 68 -24.54 4.42 5.62
N ALA A 69 -25.53 4.50 4.72
CA ALA A 69 -25.33 4.99 3.37
C ALA A 69 -24.62 6.35 3.42
N TRP A 70 -23.63 6.53 2.56
CA TRP A 70 -22.99 7.82 2.35
C TRP A 70 -24.07 8.85 1.99
N PRO A 71 -24.05 10.07 2.56
CA PRO A 71 -25.07 11.06 2.27
C PRO A 71 -25.09 11.41 0.77
N PRO A 72 -26.26 11.55 0.14
CA PRO A 72 -26.35 11.90 -1.27
C PRO A 72 -25.75 13.29 -1.55
N LEU A 73 -25.04 13.39 -2.67
CA LEU A 73 -24.21 14.54 -3.10
C LEU A 73 -24.99 15.86 -3.32
N THR A 74 -26.32 15.81 -3.41
CA THR A 74 -27.17 16.96 -3.75
C THR A 74 -27.23 18.04 -2.67
N ALA A 75 -26.78 17.77 -1.44
CA ALA A 75 -26.83 18.73 -0.34
C ALA A 75 -25.68 19.75 -0.31
N ARG A 76 -24.61 19.60 -1.14
CA ARG A 76 -23.41 20.48 -1.09
C ARG A 76 -23.41 21.65 -2.06
N LEU A 77 -24.34 21.72 -3.01
CA LEU A 77 -24.38 22.79 -4.03
C LEU A 77 -25.26 23.98 -3.65
N SER A 78 -25.92 23.96 -2.50
CA SER A 78 -26.99 24.92 -2.16
C SER A 78 -26.73 25.81 -0.93
N GLN A 79 -25.50 25.87 -0.41
CA GLN A 79 -25.17 26.77 0.70
C GLN A 79 -24.00 27.70 0.33
N SER A 80 -24.34 28.79 -0.35
CA SER A 80 -23.50 29.98 -0.44
C SER A 80 -23.95 30.96 0.64
N GLU A 81 -23.24 31.06 1.77
CA GLU A 81 -23.37 32.21 2.65
C GLU A 81 -22.53 33.39 2.11
N PRO A 82 -23.04 34.64 2.14
CA PRO A 82 -22.26 35.80 1.75
C PRO A 82 -21.23 36.18 2.82
N LEU A 83 -19.98 36.42 2.42
CA LEU A 83 -18.94 36.98 3.28
C LEU A 83 -19.25 38.45 3.65
N PRO A 84 -18.90 38.91 4.87
CA PRO A 84 -19.13 40.28 5.29
C PRO A 84 -18.15 41.25 4.61
N ALA A 85 -18.68 42.40 4.18
CA ALA A 85 -17.90 43.47 3.54
C ALA A 85 -17.01 44.20 4.58
N GLY A 86 -15.69 44.07 4.43
CA GLY A 86 -14.70 44.85 5.19
C GLY A 86 -14.41 46.20 4.53
N THR A 87 -14.48 47.28 5.31
CA THR A 87 -14.20 48.67 4.91
C THR A 87 -12.68 48.92 4.78
N PRO A 88 -12.18 49.71 3.80
CA PRO A 88 -10.75 49.90 3.62
C PRO A 88 -10.21 51.00 4.56
N ALA A 89 -9.17 50.67 5.33
CA ALA A 89 -8.37 51.65 6.06
C ALA A 89 -7.01 51.82 5.36
N ALA A 90 -6.73 53.03 4.88
CA ALA A 90 -5.44 53.39 4.31
C ALA A 90 -4.37 53.48 5.42
N ARG A 91 -3.25 52.76 5.27
CA ARG A 91 -1.98 53.09 5.93
C ARG A 91 -0.81 52.86 5.00
N THR A 92 -0.09 53.95 4.76
CA THR A 92 1.25 54.00 4.19
C THR A 92 2.25 53.50 5.23
N GLY A 93 2.87 52.35 4.97
CA GLY A 93 3.95 51.78 5.77
C GLY A 93 4.47 50.55 5.05
N ARG A 94 5.80 50.41 4.97
CA ARG A 94 6.49 49.30 4.29
C ARG A 94 5.98 47.99 4.89
N GLU A 95 5.18 47.27 4.10
CA GLU A 95 4.45 46.07 4.52
C GLU A 95 5.47 44.98 4.87
N ALA A 96 5.45 44.50 6.12
CA ALA A 96 6.09 43.22 6.45
C ALA A 96 5.47 42.16 5.52
N PRO A 97 6.24 41.18 5.01
CA PRO A 97 5.69 40.17 4.11
C PRO A 97 4.48 39.52 4.79
N GLN A 98 3.29 39.81 4.27
CA GLN A 98 2.06 39.18 4.72
C GLN A 98 2.26 37.66 4.55
N PRO A 99 1.98 36.83 5.57
CA PRO A 99 2.03 35.39 5.39
C PRO A 99 1.09 35.06 4.23
N LEU A 100 1.58 34.27 3.25
CA LEU A 100 0.76 33.87 2.13
C LEU A 100 -0.54 33.24 2.65
N PRO A 101 -1.70 33.57 2.07
CA PRO A 101 -2.92 32.88 2.43
C PRO A 101 -2.70 31.40 2.17
N LEU A 102 -3.02 30.55 3.15
CA LEU A 102 -3.01 29.11 2.99
C LEU A 102 -3.81 28.76 1.72
N LEU A 103 -3.16 28.19 0.70
CA LEU A 103 -3.82 27.89 -0.58
C LEU A 103 -4.59 26.58 -0.49
N ILE A 104 -4.02 25.62 0.25
CA ILE A 104 -4.60 24.30 0.45
C ILE A 104 -4.19 23.78 1.83
N ASN A 105 -5.08 23.07 2.50
CA ASN A 105 -4.71 22.30 3.68
C ASN A 105 -3.73 21.19 3.25
N PRO A 106 -2.64 20.92 3.98
CA PRO A 106 -1.61 19.96 3.55
C PRO A 106 -2.15 18.56 3.21
N LEU A 107 -3.19 18.11 3.92
CA LEU A 107 -3.83 16.83 3.65
C LEU A 107 -4.65 16.84 2.36
N ARG A 108 -5.24 17.98 1.97
CA ARG A 108 -6.16 18.07 0.83
C ARG A 108 -5.48 18.01 -0.53
N LEU A 109 -4.16 18.20 -0.59
CA LEU A 109 -3.41 17.98 -1.82
C LEU A 109 -3.38 16.49 -2.21
N GLN A 110 -3.38 15.58 -1.22
CA GLN A 110 -3.23 14.13 -1.41
C GLN A 110 -4.51 13.32 -1.11
N ASP A 111 -5.35 13.80 -0.18
CA ASP A 111 -6.60 13.15 0.21
C ASP A 111 -7.63 13.19 -0.91
N ALA A 112 -7.91 12.01 -1.50
CA ALA A 112 -8.84 11.81 -2.60
C ALA A 112 -10.17 11.17 -2.17
N THR A 113 -10.51 11.18 -0.87
CA THR A 113 -11.71 10.50 -0.33
C THR A 113 -13.00 10.91 -1.04
N SER A 114 -13.07 12.13 -1.58
CA SER A 114 -14.24 12.68 -2.29
C SER A 114 -14.07 12.78 -3.82
N ALA A 115 -13.15 12.04 -4.43
CA ALA A 115 -12.72 12.28 -5.80
C ALA A 115 -12.52 10.99 -6.61
N ASP A 116 -13.55 10.14 -6.69
CA ASP A 116 -13.56 9.00 -7.62
C ASP A 116 -13.79 9.44 -9.09
N SER A 117 -13.56 8.50 -10.02
CA SER A 117 -13.69 8.79 -11.46
C SER A 117 -15.10 9.22 -11.89
N ASN A 118 -16.15 8.75 -11.22
CA ASN A 118 -17.53 9.14 -11.52
C ASN A 118 -17.82 10.57 -11.04
N ILE A 119 -17.25 11.00 -9.91
CA ILE A 119 -17.35 12.38 -9.43
C ILE A 119 -16.65 13.33 -10.42
N ILE A 120 -15.44 12.98 -10.86
CA ILE A 120 -14.71 13.77 -11.87
C ILE A 120 -15.49 13.81 -13.20
N ALA A 121 -16.05 12.67 -13.63
CA ALA A 121 -16.90 12.61 -14.82
C ALA A 121 -18.17 13.46 -14.68
N ALA A 122 -18.80 13.48 -13.49
CA ALA A 122 -19.99 14.28 -13.24
C ALA A 122 -19.68 15.79 -13.28
N VAL A 123 -18.56 16.23 -12.69
CA VAL A 123 -18.10 17.62 -12.79
C VAL A 123 -17.89 17.99 -14.26
N LEU A 124 -17.10 17.21 -15.00
CA LEU A 124 -16.83 17.46 -16.42
C LEU A 124 -18.10 17.40 -17.27
N GLY A 125 -19.01 16.47 -17.01
CA GLY A 125 -20.28 16.34 -17.73
C GLY A 125 -21.20 17.54 -17.53
N HIS A 126 -21.17 18.15 -16.34
CA HIS A 126 -21.93 19.35 -16.03
C HIS A 126 -21.30 20.61 -16.62
N THR A 127 -19.98 20.77 -16.47
CA THR A 127 -19.29 22.02 -16.83
C THR A 127 -18.80 22.03 -18.27
N ALA A 128 -18.34 20.89 -18.80
CA ALA A 128 -17.69 20.75 -20.10
C ALA A 128 -18.10 19.45 -20.85
N PRO A 129 -19.40 19.31 -21.23
CA PRO A 129 -19.95 18.06 -21.75
C PRO A 129 -19.27 17.57 -23.05
N ALA A 130 -18.82 18.49 -23.91
CA ALA A 130 -18.11 18.15 -25.14
C ALA A 130 -16.76 17.48 -24.87
N LEU A 131 -16.05 17.89 -23.81
CA LEU A 131 -14.79 17.27 -23.38
C LEU A 131 -15.05 15.96 -22.61
N ALA A 132 -16.09 15.93 -21.79
CA ALA A 132 -16.48 14.72 -21.05
C ALA A 132 -16.81 13.54 -21.98
N ALA A 133 -17.35 13.81 -23.16
CA ALA A 133 -17.68 12.81 -24.17
C ALA A 133 -16.46 12.30 -24.97
N GLN A 134 -15.29 12.95 -24.87
CA GLN A 134 -14.12 12.55 -25.65
C GLN A 134 -13.40 11.34 -25.05
N THR A 135 -12.90 10.49 -25.93
CA THR A 135 -11.89 9.48 -25.60
C THR A 135 -10.54 9.93 -26.13
N ILE A 136 -9.53 9.93 -25.27
CA ILE A 136 -8.19 10.40 -25.54
C ILE A 136 -7.27 9.18 -25.61
N ASP A 137 -6.43 9.13 -26.64
CA ASP A 137 -5.36 8.14 -26.73
C ASP A 137 -4.26 8.50 -25.74
N VAL A 138 -3.93 7.57 -24.85
CA VAL A 138 -2.89 7.73 -23.82
C VAL A 138 -1.69 6.81 -24.06
N GLY A 139 -1.57 6.24 -25.26
CA GLY A 139 -0.51 5.30 -25.59
C GLY A 139 -0.82 3.86 -25.15
N GLY A 140 0.02 2.92 -25.59
CA GLY A 140 -0.14 1.49 -25.27
C GLY A 140 -1.44 0.85 -25.81
N GLY A 141 -2.09 1.47 -26.79
CA GLY A 141 -3.39 1.04 -27.33
C GLY A 141 -4.59 1.40 -26.46
N LEU A 142 -4.41 2.19 -25.40
CA LEU A 142 -5.50 2.64 -24.54
C LEU A 142 -6.14 3.93 -25.02
N ARG A 143 -7.47 3.93 -25.02
CA ARG A 143 -8.29 5.14 -25.11
C ARG A 143 -9.08 5.30 -23.84
N GLN A 144 -9.01 6.46 -23.22
CA GLN A 144 -9.64 6.73 -21.93
C GLN A 144 -10.45 8.02 -21.96
N SER A 145 -11.49 8.09 -21.11
CA SER A 145 -12.17 9.35 -20.85
C SER A 145 -11.24 10.30 -20.10
N LEU A 146 -11.46 11.61 -20.25
CA LEU A 146 -10.70 12.61 -19.51
C LEU A 146 -10.78 12.41 -17.97
N ALA A 147 -11.96 11.99 -17.47
CA ALA A 147 -12.15 11.67 -16.06
C ALA A 147 -11.27 10.51 -15.58
N SER A 148 -11.13 9.46 -16.39
CA SER A 148 -10.25 8.32 -16.09
C SER A 148 -8.78 8.74 -16.09
N ILE A 149 -8.37 9.62 -17.02
CA ILE A 149 -6.98 10.11 -17.10
C ILE A 149 -6.64 10.96 -15.87
N ILE A 150 -7.49 11.95 -15.54
CA ILE A 150 -7.29 12.82 -14.37
C ILE A 150 -7.23 11.98 -13.08
N THR A 151 -8.18 11.07 -12.90
CA THR A 151 -8.25 10.24 -11.69
C THR A 151 -7.07 9.28 -11.60
N GLY A 152 -6.75 8.59 -12.70
CA GLY A 152 -5.66 7.62 -12.73
C GLY A 152 -4.30 8.25 -12.50
N GLN A 153 -3.97 9.34 -13.21
CA GLN A 153 -2.68 10.01 -13.03
C GLN A 153 -2.55 10.68 -11.66
N ALA A 154 -3.61 11.25 -11.11
CA ALA A 154 -3.58 11.78 -9.75
C ALA A 154 -3.34 10.67 -8.71
N LEU A 155 -4.13 9.58 -8.75
CA LEU A 155 -4.02 8.50 -7.77
C LEU A 155 -2.71 7.74 -7.87
N ARG A 156 -2.15 7.58 -9.09
CA ARG A 156 -0.80 7.03 -9.30
C ARG A 156 0.26 7.77 -8.51
N TRP A 157 0.15 9.09 -8.45
CA TRP A 157 1.10 9.97 -7.78
C TRP A 157 0.61 10.45 -6.41
N ASN A 158 -0.40 9.78 -5.86
CA ASN A 158 -0.98 10.02 -4.56
C ASN A 158 -1.62 11.40 -4.36
N LEU A 159 -2.08 12.02 -5.43
CA LEU A 159 -2.72 13.33 -5.42
C LEU A 159 -4.24 13.22 -5.38
N ASN A 160 -4.90 14.29 -4.93
CA ASN A 160 -6.34 14.47 -5.09
C ASN A 160 -6.67 14.85 -6.55
N PRO A 161 -7.46 14.04 -7.29
CA PRO A 161 -7.85 14.33 -8.67
C PRO A 161 -8.52 15.70 -8.88
N GLN A 162 -9.22 16.22 -7.87
CA GLN A 162 -9.85 17.54 -7.94
C GLN A 162 -8.83 18.67 -8.04
N VAL A 163 -7.61 18.50 -7.49
CA VAL A 163 -6.54 19.51 -7.63
C VAL A 163 -6.16 19.70 -9.10
N LEU A 164 -6.07 18.61 -9.87
CA LEU A 164 -5.78 18.69 -11.31
C LEU A 164 -6.92 19.38 -12.08
N LEU A 165 -8.18 19.18 -11.68
CA LEU A 165 -9.31 19.94 -12.25
C LEU A 165 -9.20 21.45 -11.96
N VAL A 166 -8.81 21.83 -10.74
CA VAL A 166 -8.61 23.24 -10.39
C VAL A 166 -7.45 23.83 -11.18
N LEU A 167 -6.38 23.07 -11.40
CA LEU A 167 -5.27 23.49 -12.27
C LEU A 167 -5.75 23.74 -13.71
N LEU A 168 -6.48 22.78 -14.31
CA LEU A 168 -7.07 22.97 -15.64
C LEU A 168 -7.98 24.21 -15.73
N GLU A 169 -8.72 24.52 -14.67
CA GLU A 169 -9.53 25.74 -14.59
C GLU A 169 -8.67 27.00 -14.47
N THR A 170 -7.63 26.99 -13.63
CA THR A 170 -6.76 28.15 -13.41
C THR A 170 -5.92 28.50 -14.65
N GLN A 171 -5.41 27.50 -15.38
CA GLN A 171 -4.57 27.75 -16.57
C GLN A 171 -5.37 27.98 -17.85
N SER A 172 -6.41 27.17 -18.08
CA SER A 172 -7.10 27.10 -19.37
C SER A 172 -8.61 27.30 -19.28
N GLN A 173 -9.14 27.61 -18.10
CA GLN A 173 -10.56 27.87 -17.89
C GLN A 173 -11.42 26.70 -18.40
N LEU A 174 -10.97 25.45 -18.21
CA LEU A 174 -11.59 24.30 -18.86
C LEU A 174 -13.03 24.04 -18.37
N LEU A 175 -13.36 24.47 -17.15
CA LEU A 175 -14.70 24.35 -16.58
C LEU A 175 -15.56 25.56 -16.91
N SER A 176 -14.98 26.76 -17.00
CA SER A 176 -15.71 27.99 -17.34
C SER A 176 -15.82 28.27 -18.85
N THR A 177 -14.93 27.70 -19.67
CA THR A 177 -14.91 27.79 -21.13
C THR A 177 -14.91 26.38 -21.75
N PRO A 178 -16.08 25.73 -21.85
CA PRO A 178 -16.18 24.29 -22.10
C PRO A 178 -15.85 23.83 -23.53
N ASN A 179 -15.59 24.77 -24.44
CA ASN A 179 -15.21 24.50 -25.82
C ASN A 179 -13.89 25.21 -26.16
N PRO A 180 -12.79 24.85 -25.49
CA PRO A 180 -11.47 25.45 -25.75
C PRO A 180 -11.00 25.11 -27.16
N THR A 181 -10.10 25.93 -27.70
CA THR A 181 -9.47 25.65 -28.99
C THR A 181 -8.51 24.46 -28.89
N THR A 182 -8.20 23.83 -30.02
CA THR A 182 -7.19 22.75 -30.08
C THR A 182 -5.84 23.20 -29.54
N SER A 183 -5.44 24.46 -29.75
CA SER A 183 -4.20 25.00 -29.21
C SER A 183 -4.23 25.15 -27.70
N THR A 184 -5.35 25.59 -27.12
CA THR A 184 -5.54 25.61 -25.66
C THR A 184 -5.49 24.20 -25.08
N LEU A 185 -6.13 23.22 -25.72
CA LEU A 185 -6.09 21.83 -25.26
C LEU A 185 -4.70 21.19 -25.34
N ALA A 186 -3.89 21.57 -26.34
CA ALA A 186 -2.54 21.06 -26.50
C ALA A 186 -1.62 21.45 -25.34
N LEU A 187 -1.84 22.62 -24.72
CA LEU A 187 -1.04 23.14 -23.61
C LEU A 187 -1.94 23.56 -22.44
N ALA A 188 -2.92 22.73 -22.09
CA ALA A 188 -3.96 23.07 -21.14
C ALA A 188 -3.43 23.42 -19.73
N LEU A 189 -2.25 22.93 -19.38
CA LEU A 189 -1.60 23.19 -18.09
C LEU A 189 -0.32 24.02 -18.26
N ARG A 190 -0.06 24.56 -19.46
CA ARG A 190 1.14 25.35 -19.82
C ARG A 190 2.47 24.60 -19.53
N GLY A 191 2.45 23.27 -19.60
CA GLY A 191 3.63 22.44 -19.45
C GLY A 191 4.52 22.44 -20.71
N PRO A 192 5.53 21.55 -20.77
CA PRO A 192 6.49 21.51 -21.86
C PRO A 192 5.84 21.37 -23.24
N ALA A 193 6.21 22.24 -24.19
CA ALA A 193 5.71 22.20 -25.56
C ALA A 193 6.10 20.95 -26.35
N SER A 194 7.12 20.21 -25.87
CA SER A 194 7.52 18.91 -26.42
C SER A 194 6.53 17.78 -26.09
N GLN A 195 5.58 18.00 -25.18
CA GLN A 195 4.58 17.02 -24.75
C GLN A 195 3.15 17.60 -24.89
N PRO A 196 2.67 17.88 -26.12
CA PRO A 196 1.36 18.45 -26.32
C PRO A 196 0.24 17.43 -26.06
N GLY A 197 -0.91 17.93 -25.63
CA GLY A 197 -2.15 17.16 -25.44
C GLY A 197 -2.52 16.96 -23.98
N LEU A 198 -3.82 16.76 -23.71
CA LEU A 198 -4.36 16.68 -22.36
C LEU A 198 -3.71 15.57 -21.51
N GLY A 199 -3.56 14.36 -22.05
CA GLY A 199 -2.95 13.23 -21.32
C GLY A 199 -1.52 13.54 -20.82
N PRO A 200 -0.58 13.88 -21.73
CA PRO A 200 0.77 14.27 -21.35
C PRO A 200 0.83 15.47 -20.40
N GLN A 201 0.00 16.51 -20.61
CA GLN A 201 -0.04 17.68 -19.73
C GLN A 201 -0.54 17.34 -18.31
N ILE A 202 -1.54 16.45 -18.19
CA ILE A 202 -2.05 15.97 -16.89
C ILE A 202 -0.99 15.13 -16.17
N ASN A 203 -0.31 14.23 -16.88
CA ASN A 203 0.78 13.44 -16.31
C ASN A 203 1.93 14.35 -15.83
N TRP A 204 2.33 15.34 -16.64
CA TRP A 204 3.32 16.33 -16.25
C TRP A 204 2.90 17.08 -14.98
N ALA A 205 1.67 17.59 -14.90
CA ALA A 205 1.24 18.31 -13.70
C ALA A 205 1.20 17.43 -12.44
N ALA A 206 0.78 16.16 -12.57
CA ALA A 206 0.84 15.21 -11.46
C ALA A 206 2.28 14.96 -10.99
N LEU A 207 3.22 14.80 -11.93
CA LEU A 207 4.65 14.67 -11.64
C LEU A 207 5.24 15.91 -10.97
N GLU A 208 4.91 17.11 -11.44
CA GLU A 208 5.42 18.36 -10.86
C GLU A 208 4.92 18.59 -9.43
N LEU A 209 3.64 18.29 -9.16
CA LEU A 209 3.10 18.35 -7.80
C LEU A 209 3.76 17.30 -6.91
N ARG A 210 3.98 16.08 -7.40
CA ARG A 210 4.70 15.03 -6.66
C ARG A 210 6.15 15.43 -6.40
N ALA A 211 6.85 15.99 -7.38
CA ALA A 211 8.22 16.48 -7.21
C ALA A 211 8.28 17.58 -6.16
N GLY A 212 7.33 18.52 -6.19
CA GLY A 212 7.22 19.56 -5.17
C GLY A 212 7.04 19.03 -3.75
N LEU A 213 6.35 17.90 -3.57
CA LEU A 213 6.22 17.25 -2.26
C LEU A 213 7.52 16.60 -1.77
N LEU A 214 8.40 16.17 -2.67
CA LEU A 214 9.61 15.42 -2.37
C LEU A 214 10.86 16.30 -2.28
N GLU A 215 10.95 17.34 -3.09
CA GLU A 215 12.11 18.24 -3.14
C GLU A 215 12.15 19.18 -1.93
N PRO A 216 13.33 19.44 -1.34
CA PRO A 216 13.48 20.48 -0.33
C PRO A 216 12.97 21.84 -0.83
N ALA A 217 12.26 22.55 0.05
CA ALA A 217 11.79 23.89 -0.25
C ALA A 217 12.97 24.83 -0.54
N ARG A 218 12.83 25.65 -1.58
CA ARG A 218 13.81 26.69 -1.97
C ARG A 218 13.35 28.05 -1.46
N ASP A 219 14.27 28.98 -1.31
CA ASP A 219 13.95 30.37 -0.92
C ASP A 219 13.26 31.17 -2.04
N SER A 220 13.41 30.71 -3.29
CA SER A 220 12.78 31.34 -4.45
C SER A 220 12.42 30.35 -5.55
N LEU A 221 11.40 30.73 -6.32
CA LEU A 221 10.90 30.03 -7.50
C LEU A 221 11.12 30.89 -8.75
N GLN A 222 11.19 30.26 -9.92
CA GLN A 222 11.17 30.98 -11.20
C GLN A 222 9.75 31.03 -11.76
N LEU A 223 9.37 32.21 -12.24
CA LEU A 223 8.12 32.45 -12.95
C LEU A 223 8.26 32.10 -14.43
N ILE A 224 7.12 31.98 -15.14
CA ILE A 224 7.12 31.63 -16.57
C ILE A 224 7.87 32.65 -17.45
N ASP A 225 7.95 33.91 -17.00
CA ASP A 225 8.69 34.99 -17.65
C ASP A 225 10.18 35.03 -17.27
N GLY A 226 10.65 34.05 -16.49
CA GLY A 226 12.01 33.93 -15.98
C GLY A 226 12.31 34.79 -14.76
N SER A 227 11.37 35.60 -14.29
CA SER A 227 11.58 36.43 -13.09
C SER A 227 11.52 35.58 -11.81
N ALA A 228 12.25 36.00 -10.78
CA ALA A 228 12.26 35.30 -9.49
C ALA A 228 11.05 35.68 -8.62
N TYR A 229 10.52 34.72 -7.88
CA TYR A 229 9.50 34.87 -6.85
C TYR A 229 10.04 34.38 -5.51
N SER A 230 10.20 35.27 -4.54
CA SER A 230 10.64 34.93 -3.18
C SER A 230 9.50 34.25 -2.41
N LEU A 231 9.82 33.15 -1.75
CA LEU A 231 8.88 32.42 -0.90
C LEU A 231 8.90 32.96 0.54
N PRO A 232 7.75 32.90 1.25
CA PRO A 232 7.71 33.21 2.67
C PRO A 232 8.33 32.07 3.49
N ASP A 233 8.86 32.42 4.66
CA ASP A 233 9.35 31.44 5.64
C ASP A 233 8.20 30.57 6.17
N GLY A 234 8.50 29.30 6.45
CA GLY A 234 7.57 28.39 7.14
C GLY A 234 6.44 27.81 6.29
N LEU A 235 6.57 27.85 4.96
CA LEU A 235 5.63 27.22 4.04
C LEU A 235 5.67 25.68 4.17
N ASP A 236 4.51 25.03 4.32
CA ASP A 236 4.45 23.56 4.29
C ASP A 236 4.64 22.99 2.88
N GLN A 237 4.99 21.70 2.80
CA GLN A 237 5.31 21.07 1.52
C GLN A 237 4.17 21.03 0.50
N ALA A 238 2.92 20.97 0.94
CA ALA A 238 1.81 20.94 0.00
C ALA A 238 1.60 22.32 -0.66
N ASN A 239 1.67 23.39 0.14
CA ASN A 239 1.61 24.75 -0.39
C ASN A 239 2.86 25.10 -1.20
N TYR A 240 4.04 24.60 -0.82
CA TYR A 240 5.25 24.71 -1.64
C TYR A 240 5.09 24.01 -3.00
N ALA A 241 4.62 22.76 -3.01
CA ALA A 241 4.40 22.01 -4.26
C ALA A 241 3.42 22.74 -5.20
N LEU A 242 2.32 23.24 -4.66
CA LEU A 242 1.35 24.00 -5.43
C LEU A 242 1.93 25.34 -5.93
N LEU A 243 2.64 26.09 -5.09
CA LEU A 243 3.27 27.36 -5.48
C LEU A 243 4.38 27.15 -6.51
N ARG A 244 5.17 26.08 -6.39
CA ARG A 244 6.18 25.67 -7.38
C ARG A 244 5.52 25.46 -8.75
N PHE A 245 4.39 24.75 -8.78
CA PHE A 245 3.62 24.56 -10.01
C PHE A 245 3.02 25.85 -10.56
N LEU A 246 2.42 26.69 -9.71
CA LEU A 246 1.79 27.94 -10.15
C LEU A 246 2.84 28.95 -10.62
N ALA A 247 3.99 29.03 -9.96
CA ALA A 247 5.09 29.91 -10.35
C ALA A 247 5.57 29.61 -11.78
N GLN A 248 5.90 28.34 -12.07
CA GLN A 248 6.43 27.96 -13.39
C GLN A 248 5.43 28.15 -14.55
N THR A 249 4.13 28.35 -14.25
CA THR A 249 3.06 28.45 -15.26
C THR A 249 2.46 29.86 -15.40
N HIS A 250 2.84 30.81 -14.53
CA HIS A 250 2.23 32.15 -14.50
C HIS A 250 3.28 33.26 -14.44
N THR A 251 2.92 34.41 -15.00
CA THR A 251 3.62 35.68 -14.79
C THR A 251 3.40 36.19 -13.38
N ARG A 252 4.16 37.20 -12.95
CA ARG A 252 3.99 37.80 -11.61
C ARG A 252 2.57 38.34 -11.38
N ALA A 253 1.98 38.97 -12.39
CA ALA A 253 0.64 39.56 -12.29
C ALA A 253 -0.45 38.48 -12.15
N GLU A 254 -0.39 37.43 -12.97
CA GLU A 254 -1.31 36.28 -12.89
C GLU A 254 -1.17 35.53 -11.56
N LEU A 255 0.06 35.30 -11.10
CA LEU A 255 0.29 34.65 -9.80
C LEU A 255 -0.28 35.50 -8.66
N ASN A 256 -0.08 36.82 -8.66
CA ASN A 256 -0.66 37.70 -7.65
C ASN A 256 -2.21 37.67 -7.65
N GLU A 257 -2.85 37.52 -8.82
CA GLU A 257 -4.31 37.34 -8.91
C GLU A 257 -4.74 36.00 -8.27
N LEU A 258 -4.01 34.91 -8.55
CA LEU A 258 -4.28 33.59 -7.96
C LEU A 258 -4.10 33.57 -6.44
N LEU A 259 -3.13 34.30 -5.92
CA LEU A 259 -2.84 34.40 -4.48
C LEU A 259 -3.72 35.43 -3.74
N GLY A 260 -4.51 36.22 -4.47
CA GLY A 260 -5.43 37.21 -3.90
C GLY A 260 -6.71 36.60 -3.34
N SER A 261 -7.73 37.44 -3.13
CA SER A 261 -9.06 37.05 -2.63
C SER A 261 -10.18 37.20 -3.66
N GLY A 262 -9.84 37.53 -4.91
CA GLY A 262 -10.81 37.75 -5.98
C GLY A 262 -11.48 36.46 -6.48
N PRO A 263 -12.47 36.58 -7.38
CA PRO A 263 -13.21 35.43 -7.94
C PRO A 263 -12.35 34.49 -8.81
N ARG A 264 -11.14 34.94 -9.20
CA ARG A 264 -10.12 34.17 -9.91
C ARG A 264 -8.98 33.69 -9.01
N SER A 265 -9.04 33.96 -7.70
CA SER A 265 -8.09 33.39 -6.76
C SER A 265 -8.14 31.86 -6.78
N TRP A 266 -7.02 31.22 -6.48
CA TRP A 266 -6.94 29.77 -6.33
C TRP A 266 -8.03 29.23 -5.41
N VAL A 267 -8.21 29.86 -4.24
CA VAL A 267 -9.21 29.45 -3.24
C VAL A 267 -10.63 29.54 -3.81
N ALA A 268 -10.97 30.63 -4.51
CA ALA A 268 -12.30 30.80 -5.10
C ALA A 268 -12.59 29.78 -6.20
N LEU A 269 -11.58 29.41 -7.00
CA LEU A 269 -11.71 28.40 -8.06
C LEU A 269 -11.78 26.99 -7.47
N ALA A 270 -10.91 26.67 -6.52
CA ALA A 270 -10.92 25.41 -5.80
C ALA A 270 -12.24 25.16 -5.07
N GLN A 271 -12.82 26.20 -4.46
CA GLN A 271 -14.11 26.10 -3.75
C GLN A 271 -15.24 25.57 -4.63
N LYS A 272 -15.24 25.89 -5.94
CA LYS A 272 -16.24 25.40 -6.89
C LYS A 272 -16.09 23.92 -7.22
N VAL A 273 -14.88 23.36 -7.07
CA VAL A 273 -14.56 21.99 -7.48
C VAL A 273 -14.52 21.04 -6.29
N MET A 274 -13.89 21.45 -5.18
CA MET A 274 -13.61 20.58 -4.03
C MET A 274 -14.14 21.10 -2.69
N GLY A 275 -14.88 22.21 -2.68
CA GLY A 275 -15.18 22.97 -1.46
C GLY A 275 -13.94 23.74 -0.97
N ASP A 276 -14.02 24.37 0.21
CA ASP A 276 -12.89 25.17 0.71
C ASP A 276 -11.62 24.31 0.81
N PRO A 277 -10.58 24.58 -0.01
CA PRO A 277 -9.36 23.76 -0.05
C PRO A 277 -8.55 23.85 1.26
N ARG A 278 -8.85 24.82 2.11
CA ARG A 278 -8.15 25.07 3.40
C ARG A 278 -8.81 24.34 4.56
N SER A 279 -10.02 23.81 4.37
CA SER A 279 -10.71 23.03 5.38
C SER A 279 -9.91 21.79 5.75
N THR A 280 -9.85 21.47 7.03
CA THR A 280 -9.23 20.23 7.51
C THR A 280 -10.13 19.05 7.17
N PRO A 281 -9.64 18.01 6.49
CA PRO A 281 -10.39 16.78 6.29
C PRO A 281 -10.80 16.18 7.63
N MET A 282 -11.98 15.56 7.69
CA MET A 282 -12.43 14.89 8.89
C MET A 282 -11.50 13.69 9.17
N LEU A 283 -10.71 13.78 10.24
CA LEU A 283 -9.88 12.67 10.69
C LEU A 283 -10.78 11.61 11.34
N VAL A 284 -11.06 10.53 10.61
CA VAL A 284 -11.72 9.37 11.19
C VAL A 284 -10.69 8.60 12.02
N ALA A 285 -10.73 8.74 13.35
CA ALA A 285 -9.80 8.04 14.23
C ALA A 285 -10.15 6.56 14.32
N ILE A 286 -9.42 5.71 13.58
CA ILE A 286 -9.47 4.25 13.71
C ILE A 286 -8.07 3.70 13.39
N ASP A 287 -7.36 3.24 14.41
CA ASP A 287 -6.01 2.65 14.32
C ASP A 287 -6.05 1.14 14.62
N ARG A 288 -7.20 0.49 14.41
CA ARG A 288 -7.33 -0.96 14.56
C ARG A 288 -7.01 -1.66 13.25
N PRO A 289 -6.36 -2.83 13.30
CA PRO A 289 -6.18 -3.65 12.11
C PRO A 289 -7.53 -3.99 11.47
N PHE A 290 -7.61 -3.85 10.15
CA PHE A 290 -8.84 -4.00 9.38
C PHE A 290 -8.65 -4.71 8.04
N LEU A 291 -7.41 -4.81 7.55
CA LEU A 291 -7.04 -5.50 6.32
C LEU A 291 -7.01 -7.01 6.53
N ARG A 292 -7.23 -7.73 5.45
CA ARG A 292 -6.96 -9.15 5.27
C ARG A 292 -6.11 -9.33 4.04
N GLN A 293 -5.39 -10.43 3.97
CA GLN A 293 -4.59 -10.74 2.79
C GLN A 293 -5.44 -10.71 1.51
N PRO A 294 -4.98 -10.04 0.43
CA PRO A 294 -5.80 -9.79 -0.75
C PRO A 294 -5.82 -10.96 -1.76
N PHE A 295 -5.59 -12.19 -1.30
CA PHE A 295 -5.61 -13.42 -2.10
C PHE A 295 -5.59 -14.64 -1.17
N ASP A 296 -5.99 -15.80 -1.69
CA ASP A 296 -5.98 -17.07 -0.95
C ASP A 296 -4.58 -17.70 -0.93
N GLY A 297 -4.17 -18.24 0.23
CA GLY A 297 -2.93 -19.01 0.42
C GLY A 297 -1.84 -18.28 1.20
N PRO A 298 -0.91 -18.98 1.87
CA PRO A 298 0.04 -18.38 2.81
C PRO A 298 1.29 -17.80 2.10
N LEU A 299 1.12 -16.84 1.19
CA LEU A 299 2.25 -16.24 0.48
C LEU A 299 2.82 -15.06 1.26
N LEU A 300 4.15 -15.03 1.36
CA LEU A 300 4.88 -13.93 1.98
C LEU A 300 5.23 -12.87 0.93
N PRO A 301 5.41 -11.60 1.33
CA PRO A 301 5.87 -10.56 0.42
C PRO A 301 7.26 -10.89 -0.12
N THR A 302 7.40 -10.83 -1.44
CA THR A 302 8.69 -10.90 -2.15
C THR A 302 9.35 -9.54 -2.27
N ALA A 303 8.62 -8.44 -2.04
CA ALA A 303 9.24 -7.15 -1.71
C ALA A 303 8.42 -6.43 -0.64
N ARG A 304 9.11 -5.71 0.26
CA ARG A 304 8.46 -4.98 1.37
C ARG A 304 8.57 -3.47 1.19
N PHE A 305 7.76 -2.75 1.95
CA PHE A 305 7.77 -1.29 1.96
C PHE A 305 9.15 -0.77 2.38
N ASP A 306 9.64 0.23 1.65
CA ASP A 306 10.91 0.87 1.92
C ASP A 306 10.74 2.07 2.85
N HIS A 307 11.33 1.98 4.04
CA HIS A 307 11.33 3.05 5.04
C HIS A 307 12.58 3.94 4.96
N HIS A 308 13.51 3.69 4.03
CA HIS A 308 14.76 4.43 3.91
C HIS A 308 15.01 4.88 2.47
N TYR A 309 15.13 6.19 2.26
CA TYR A 309 15.76 6.70 1.04
C TYR A 309 17.04 7.50 1.35
N PRO A 310 18.13 7.31 0.56
CA PRO A 310 18.41 6.17 -0.31
C PRO A 310 19.25 5.12 0.44
N LEU A 311 18.92 3.85 0.26
CA LEU A 311 19.81 2.73 0.58
C LEU A 311 20.98 2.65 -0.41
N VAL A 312 21.39 3.76 -1.01
CA VAL A 312 22.44 3.80 -2.01
C VAL A 312 23.63 4.47 -1.34
N GLN A 313 24.76 3.77 -1.25
CA GLN A 313 26.04 4.43 -0.96
C GLN A 313 26.24 5.55 -1.99
N ALA A 314 27.06 6.55 -1.67
CA ALA A 314 27.31 7.68 -2.58
C ALA A 314 27.81 7.27 -4.00
N ASP A 315 28.16 6.00 -4.20
CA ASP A 315 28.63 5.39 -5.44
C ASP A 315 27.58 4.58 -6.23
N GLY A 316 26.33 4.48 -5.77
CA GLY A 316 25.28 3.74 -6.49
C GLY A 316 24.98 2.33 -5.97
N GLN A 317 25.67 1.82 -4.93
CA GLN A 317 25.45 0.46 -4.41
C GLN A 317 24.41 0.37 -3.29
N MET A 318 23.53 -0.65 -3.35
CA MET A 318 22.49 -0.86 -2.33
C MET A 318 23.05 -1.33 -0.97
N LEU A 319 22.53 -0.78 0.14
CA LEU A 319 22.75 -1.20 1.51
C LEU A 319 21.83 -2.39 1.81
N GLY A 320 22.40 -3.59 1.96
CA GLY A 320 21.67 -4.78 2.40
C GLY A 320 21.33 -4.70 3.89
N ASN A 321 20.11 -5.09 4.27
CA ASN A 321 19.66 -5.16 5.66
C ASN A 321 20.17 -6.42 6.39
N ALA A 322 21.50 -6.64 6.42
CA ALA A 322 22.20 -7.68 7.19
C ALA A 322 21.75 -9.16 7.03
N ASN A 323 20.68 -9.46 6.29
CA ASN A 323 20.20 -10.78 5.92
C ASN A 323 20.00 -10.77 4.40
N THR A 324 21.00 -11.25 3.66
CA THR A 324 20.90 -11.70 2.26
C THR A 324 20.01 -10.87 1.31
N LEU A 325 20.66 -10.03 0.50
CA LEU A 325 20.18 -9.43 -0.76
C LEU A 325 19.09 -10.25 -1.49
N ALA A 326 17.89 -9.67 -1.72
CA ALA A 326 17.05 -9.92 -2.91
C ALA A 326 15.69 -9.17 -2.98
N LEU A 327 15.14 -8.62 -1.88
CA LEU A 327 13.68 -8.36 -1.80
C LEU A 327 13.28 -6.88 -1.55
N GLY A 328 14.05 -5.92 -2.05
CA GLY A 328 13.69 -4.51 -1.95
C GLY A 328 14.45 -3.69 -2.98
N TYR A 329 13.75 -2.75 -3.62
CA TYR A 329 14.34 -1.71 -4.45
C TYR A 329 13.97 -0.35 -3.88
N ASP A 330 14.86 0.62 -4.11
CA ASP A 330 14.79 1.98 -3.57
C ASP A 330 13.39 2.60 -3.82
N GLY A 331 12.67 2.90 -2.73
CA GLY A 331 11.36 3.57 -2.73
C GLY A 331 10.13 2.77 -3.03
N HIS A 332 10.19 1.50 -2.73
CA HIS A 332 9.03 0.66 -2.81
C HIS A 332 7.95 1.11 -1.80
N ASN A 333 6.86 1.71 -2.27
CA ASN A 333 5.79 2.27 -1.42
C ASN A 333 4.64 1.27 -1.16
N GLY A 334 4.95 -0.01 -1.19
CA GLY A 334 3.98 -1.09 -1.07
C GLY A 334 4.65 -2.41 -0.77
N TRP A 335 3.90 -3.49 -0.93
CA TRP A 335 4.34 -4.87 -0.76
C TRP A 335 4.08 -5.63 -2.05
N ASP A 336 5.08 -6.35 -2.53
CA ASP A 336 4.94 -7.20 -3.71
C ASP A 336 4.74 -8.64 -3.27
N TYR A 337 3.78 -9.33 -3.89
CA TYR A 337 3.52 -10.74 -3.69
C TYR A 337 3.61 -11.46 -5.01
N GLU A 338 4.53 -12.41 -5.14
CA GLU A 338 4.58 -13.28 -6.32
C GLU A 338 3.33 -14.16 -6.35
N LEU A 339 2.59 -14.11 -7.46
CA LEU A 339 1.35 -14.85 -7.65
C LEU A 339 1.41 -15.63 -8.96
N ALA A 340 0.67 -16.74 -9.04
CA ALA A 340 0.41 -17.35 -10.33
C ALA A 340 -0.45 -16.40 -11.19
N ARG A 341 -0.24 -16.41 -12.51
CA ARG A 341 -1.12 -15.69 -13.44
C ARG A 341 -2.56 -16.13 -13.20
N ASP A 342 -3.47 -15.18 -13.30
CA ASP A 342 -4.91 -15.42 -13.14
C ASP A 342 -5.33 -15.78 -11.69
N THR A 343 -4.45 -15.65 -10.70
CA THR A 343 -4.82 -15.76 -9.28
C THR A 343 -5.85 -14.67 -8.94
N PRO A 344 -7.01 -14.99 -8.32
CA PRO A 344 -7.96 -13.99 -7.87
C PRO A 344 -7.32 -13.02 -6.87
N VAL A 345 -7.43 -11.73 -7.17
CA VAL A 345 -7.08 -10.67 -6.23
C VAL A 345 -8.37 -10.18 -5.58
N LEU A 346 -8.34 -10.06 -4.26
CA LEU A 346 -9.49 -9.79 -3.40
C LEU A 346 -9.34 -8.44 -2.71
N ALA A 347 -10.46 -7.79 -2.41
CA ALA A 347 -10.49 -6.60 -1.59
C ALA A 347 -10.01 -6.92 -0.16
N ALA A 348 -8.86 -6.36 0.25
CA ALA A 348 -8.28 -6.55 1.58
C ALA A 348 -9.22 -6.11 2.71
N ALA A 349 -10.08 -5.12 2.45
CA ALA A 349 -11.13 -4.69 3.34
C ALA A 349 -12.33 -4.12 2.56
N ALA A 350 -13.47 -3.96 3.23
CA ALA A 350 -14.63 -3.34 2.62
C ALA A 350 -14.34 -1.87 2.26
N GLY A 351 -14.85 -1.42 1.12
CA GLY A 351 -14.59 -0.07 0.64
C GLY A 351 -15.27 0.23 -0.69
N ARG A 352 -15.05 1.45 -1.18
CA ARG A 352 -15.62 1.96 -2.43
C ARG A 352 -14.52 2.19 -3.46
N VAL A 353 -14.70 1.72 -4.68
CA VAL A 353 -13.69 1.80 -5.74
C VAL A 353 -13.56 3.26 -6.21
N LEU A 354 -12.39 3.88 -5.99
CA LEU A 354 -12.09 5.21 -6.54
C LEU A 354 -11.69 5.13 -8.02
N TYR A 355 -10.99 4.05 -8.37
CA TYR A 355 -10.52 3.76 -9.72
C TYR A 355 -10.45 2.25 -9.92
N GLY A 356 -10.96 1.77 -11.05
CA GLY A 356 -10.79 0.41 -11.54
C GLY A 356 -10.60 0.48 -13.05
N GLY A 357 -9.42 0.13 -13.55
CA GLY A 357 -9.10 0.25 -14.97
C GLY A 357 -7.62 0.15 -15.28
N TRP A 358 -7.22 0.78 -16.38
CA TRP A 358 -5.86 0.69 -16.91
C TRP A 358 -5.19 2.05 -16.91
N MET A 359 -4.03 2.20 -16.27
CA MET A 359 -3.27 3.45 -16.25
C MET A 359 -2.09 3.37 -17.21
N ASP A 360 -1.91 4.38 -18.05
CA ASP A 360 -0.60 4.60 -18.67
C ASP A 360 0.39 4.98 -17.59
N ASN A 361 1.39 4.12 -17.39
CA ASN A 361 2.46 4.32 -16.43
C ASN A 361 3.83 4.54 -17.09
N GLY A 362 3.87 4.77 -18.41
CA GLY A 362 5.10 4.97 -19.17
C GLY A 362 5.88 3.68 -19.45
N CYS A 363 5.22 2.53 -19.32
CA CYS A 363 5.81 1.21 -19.55
C CYS A 363 5.28 0.57 -20.83
N ALA A 364 5.83 -0.60 -21.20
CA ALA A 364 5.54 -1.25 -22.47
C ALA A 364 4.05 -1.61 -22.64
N THR A 365 3.37 -1.88 -21.53
CA THR A 365 1.92 -2.03 -21.46
C THR A 365 1.38 -1.13 -20.36
N PRO A 366 0.12 -0.70 -20.44
CA PRO A 366 -0.53 -0.04 -19.32
C PRO A 366 -0.70 -0.96 -18.12
N ALA A 367 -0.73 -0.40 -16.92
CA ALA A 367 -0.96 -1.15 -15.68
C ALA A 367 -2.45 -1.33 -15.40
N GLY A 368 -2.88 -2.55 -15.11
CA GLY A 368 -4.20 -2.84 -14.52
C GLY A 368 -4.19 -2.50 -13.04
N VAL A 369 -5.09 -1.61 -12.61
CA VAL A 369 -5.09 -1.03 -11.27
C VAL A 369 -6.50 -0.95 -10.70
N VAL A 370 -6.62 -1.29 -9.41
CA VAL A 370 -7.78 -0.95 -8.57
C VAL A 370 -7.31 -0.11 -7.38
N VAL A 371 -8.01 0.97 -7.07
CA VAL A 371 -7.81 1.78 -5.85
C VAL A 371 -9.11 1.80 -5.07
N LEU A 372 -9.07 1.31 -3.83
CA LEU A 372 -10.24 1.13 -2.98
C LEU A 372 -10.15 2.05 -1.76
N GLN A 373 -11.16 2.90 -1.55
CA GLN A 373 -11.28 3.79 -0.38
C GLN A 373 -12.04 3.11 0.75
N HIS A 374 -11.50 3.18 1.96
CA HIS A 374 -12.11 2.62 3.16
C HIS A 374 -12.69 3.72 4.06
N ALA A 375 -13.68 3.36 4.88
CA ALA A 375 -14.39 4.29 5.76
C ALA A 375 -13.50 4.91 6.86
N ASN A 376 -12.36 4.30 7.17
CA ASN A 376 -11.40 4.76 8.18
C ASN A 376 -10.34 5.73 7.63
N GLY A 377 -10.53 6.25 6.41
CA GLY A 377 -9.61 7.20 5.77
C GLY A 377 -8.36 6.55 5.15
N TYR A 378 -8.28 5.22 5.16
CA TYR A 378 -7.30 4.47 4.41
C TYR A 378 -7.77 4.21 2.98
N ARG A 379 -6.83 4.00 2.07
CA ARG A 379 -7.08 3.39 0.77
C ARG A 379 -6.04 2.32 0.46
N THR A 380 -6.43 1.29 -0.27
CA THR A 380 -5.55 0.22 -0.76
C THR A 380 -5.46 0.26 -2.28
N GLY A 381 -4.25 0.14 -2.82
CA GLY A 381 -3.99 0.00 -4.26
C GLY A 381 -3.59 -1.42 -4.62
N TYR A 382 -4.12 -1.92 -5.74
CA TYR A 382 -3.85 -3.26 -6.28
C TYR A 382 -3.36 -3.10 -7.71
N TRP A 383 -2.08 -3.39 -7.96
CA TRP A 383 -1.40 -3.08 -9.21
C TRP A 383 -0.96 -4.35 -9.95
N HIS A 384 -0.54 -4.15 -11.20
CA HIS A 384 -0.07 -5.19 -12.12
C HIS A 384 -1.12 -6.25 -12.47
N LEU A 385 -2.40 -5.94 -12.27
CA LEU A 385 -3.51 -6.84 -12.57
C LEU A 385 -3.51 -7.20 -14.06
N GLY A 386 -3.72 -8.48 -14.37
CA GLY A 386 -3.93 -8.97 -15.74
C GLY A 386 -5.37 -8.76 -16.20
N ARG A 387 -6.30 -8.66 -15.25
CA ARG A 387 -7.72 -8.35 -15.49
C ARG A 387 -8.27 -7.53 -14.33
N VAL A 388 -9.12 -6.55 -14.63
CA VAL A 388 -9.84 -5.73 -13.67
C VAL A 388 -11.34 -6.03 -13.82
N ASP A 389 -11.99 -6.45 -12.74
CA ASP A 389 -13.38 -6.93 -12.74
C ASP A 389 -14.36 -5.94 -12.07
N VAL A 390 -13.88 -4.76 -11.66
CA VAL A 390 -14.65 -3.72 -10.94
C VAL A 390 -14.46 -2.35 -11.58
N ALA A 391 -15.40 -1.44 -11.35
CA ALA A 391 -15.40 -0.07 -11.87
C ALA A 391 -15.48 0.96 -10.75
N ALA A 392 -15.13 2.22 -11.07
CA ALA A 392 -15.27 3.32 -10.13
C ALA A 392 -16.72 3.43 -9.63
N GLY A 393 -16.87 3.63 -8.32
CA GLY A 393 -18.15 3.76 -7.64
C GLY A 393 -18.71 2.46 -7.06
N ASP A 394 -18.18 1.29 -7.44
CA ASP A 394 -18.59 0.00 -6.88
C ASP A 394 -18.25 -0.08 -5.37
N ASP A 395 -19.18 -0.60 -4.58
CA ASP A 395 -18.96 -0.93 -3.17
C ASP A 395 -18.60 -2.41 -3.03
N LEU A 396 -17.43 -2.69 -2.46
CA LEU A 396 -16.91 -4.04 -2.27
C LEU A 396 -16.92 -4.41 -0.79
N ALA A 397 -17.34 -5.64 -0.49
CA ALA A 397 -17.10 -6.26 0.80
C ALA A 397 -15.65 -6.77 0.90
N ALA A 398 -15.14 -6.94 2.13
CA ALA A 398 -13.84 -7.60 2.34
C ALA A 398 -13.88 -9.02 1.77
N GLY A 399 -12.85 -9.41 1.02
CA GLY A 399 -12.75 -10.69 0.32
C GLY A 399 -13.49 -10.76 -1.02
N ALA A 400 -14.17 -9.69 -1.45
CA ALA A 400 -14.76 -9.65 -2.80
C ALA A 400 -13.67 -9.61 -3.87
N ALA A 401 -13.81 -10.42 -4.93
CA ALA A 401 -12.88 -10.39 -6.05
C ALA A 401 -12.93 -9.04 -6.79
N LEU A 402 -11.76 -8.48 -7.11
CA LEU A 402 -11.63 -7.20 -7.82
C LEU A 402 -10.93 -7.32 -9.18
N GLY A 403 -10.33 -8.49 -9.46
CA GLY A 403 -9.58 -8.75 -10.67
C GLY A 403 -8.68 -9.96 -10.50
N LEU A 404 -7.78 -10.15 -11.47
CA LEU A 404 -6.80 -11.23 -11.43
C LEU A 404 -5.37 -10.72 -11.54
N ALA A 405 -4.46 -11.42 -10.86
CA ALA A 405 -3.02 -11.17 -10.92
C ALA A 405 -2.47 -11.31 -12.35
N GLY A 406 -1.53 -10.44 -12.69
CA GLY A 406 -0.88 -10.42 -13.99
C GLY A 406 0.51 -9.79 -13.92
N SER A 407 0.97 -9.30 -15.05
CA SER A 407 2.29 -8.68 -15.23
C SER A 407 2.16 -7.41 -16.08
N SER A 408 1.07 -6.65 -15.86
CA SER A 408 0.80 -5.44 -16.63
C SER A 408 1.64 -4.26 -16.11
N GLY A 409 1.80 -3.21 -16.91
CA GLY A 409 2.61 -2.06 -16.51
C GLY A 409 4.11 -2.36 -16.60
N CYS A 410 4.83 -2.02 -15.53
CA CYS A 410 6.29 -2.16 -15.44
C CYS A 410 6.74 -3.49 -14.79
N ALA A 411 5.80 -4.41 -14.55
CA ALA A 411 6.08 -5.70 -13.94
C ALA A 411 6.87 -6.60 -14.91
N GLN A 412 8.00 -7.14 -14.44
CA GLN A 412 8.80 -8.10 -15.21
C GLN A 412 8.16 -9.50 -15.17
N ASP A 413 7.70 -9.91 -13.99
CA ASP A 413 7.03 -11.20 -13.73
C ASP A 413 5.66 -10.98 -13.07
N VAL A 414 4.87 -12.05 -12.93
CA VAL A 414 3.53 -11.98 -12.34
C VAL A 414 3.60 -11.76 -10.83
N HIS A 415 3.07 -10.64 -10.38
CA HIS A 415 2.97 -10.32 -8.96
C HIS A 415 1.83 -9.33 -8.71
N LEU A 416 1.41 -9.22 -7.45
CA LEU A 416 0.57 -8.13 -6.97
C LEU A 416 1.45 -7.13 -6.23
N HIS A 417 1.49 -5.89 -6.70
CA HIS A 417 1.97 -4.77 -5.89
C HIS A 417 0.78 -4.19 -5.11
N PHE A 418 0.83 -4.30 -3.78
CA PHE A 418 -0.20 -3.88 -2.84
C PHE A 418 0.29 -2.68 -2.02
N SER A 419 -0.34 -1.53 -2.19
CA SER A 419 0.01 -0.30 -1.45
C SER A 419 -1.11 0.14 -0.53
N VAL A 420 -0.74 0.77 0.59
CA VAL A 420 -1.69 1.31 1.57
C VAL A 420 -1.37 2.76 1.82
N GLN A 421 -2.41 3.60 1.86
CA GLN A 421 -2.27 5.03 2.06
C GLN A 421 -3.28 5.53 3.10
N ARG A 422 -2.87 6.49 3.94
CA ARG A 422 -3.74 7.20 4.88
C ARG A 422 -3.82 8.67 4.49
N LEU A 423 -5.02 9.13 4.12
CA LEU A 423 -5.25 10.49 3.63
C LEU A 423 -4.29 10.86 2.49
N GLY A 424 -4.06 9.90 1.60
CA GLY A 424 -3.21 10.03 0.44
C GLY A 424 -1.70 9.87 0.68
N ARG A 425 -1.23 9.76 1.92
CA ARG A 425 0.19 9.51 2.22
C ARG A 425 0.44 8.02 2.40
N ASP A 426 1.55 7.51 1.87
CA ASP A 426 1.88 6.07 1.90
C ASP A 426 2.12 5.60 3.36
N VAL A 427 1.69 4.38 3.67
CA VAL A 427 1.79 3.74 4.99
C VAL A 427 2.30 2.31 4.80
N ASP A 428 3.31 1.89 5.56
CA ASP A 428 3.60 0.45 5.66
C ASP A 428 2.52 -0.23 6.53
N PRO A 429 1.74 -1.18 5.98
CA PRO A 429 0.75 -1.94 6.73
C PRO A 429 1.33 -2.93 7.77
N ALA A 430 2.67 -3.09 7.84
CA ALA A 430 3.35 -3.85 8.89
C ALA A 430 3.92 -3.02 10.05
N GLY A 431 3.73 -1.70 10.05
CA GLY A 431 4.23 -0.86 11.14
C GLY A 431 5.74 -0.64 11.12
N TRP A 432 6.23 -0.03 12.19
CA TRP A 432 7.65 0.28 12.41
C TRP A 432 8.06 -0.14 13.83
N CYS A 433 8.93 -1.15 13.94
CA CYS A 433 9.26 -1.80 15.22
C CYS A 433 10.65 -1.45 15.76
N GLN A 434 11.34 -0.44 15.21
CA GLN A 434 12.67 -0.07 15.70
C GLN A 434 12.57 0.85 16.91
N ALA A 435 13.61 0.87 17.75
CA ALA A 435 13.71 1.80 18.88
C ALA A 435 13.81 3.27 18.41
N SER A 436 14.23 3.50 17.17
CA SER A 436 14.24 4.81 16.53
C SER A 436 12.83 5.23 16.10
N ALA A 437 12.60 6.55 16.00
CA ALA A 437 11.36 7.06 15.41
C ALA A 437 11.20 6.56 13.97
N ASP A 438 9.95 6.29 13.58
CA ASP A 438 9.60 5.92 12.20
C ASP A 438 10.06 7.04 11.24
N PRO A 439 11.09 6.80 10.41
CA PRO A 439 11.59 7.81 9.48
C PRO A 439 10.52 8.18 8.44
N TRP A 440 9.64 7.23 8.08
CA TRP A 440 8.59 7.44 7.10
C TRP A 440 7.48 8.36 7.61
N ALA A 441 7.16 8.30 8.92
CA ALA A 441 6.21 9.20 9.55
C ALA A 441 6.60 10.69 9.40
N SER A 442 7.90 10.97 9.32
CA SER A 442 8.44 12.33 9.14
C SER A 442 8.57 12.74 7.67
N HIS A 443 8.42 11.79 6.74
CA HIS A 443 8.58 12.03 5.32
C HIS A 443 7.38 12.81 4.75
N PRO A 444 7.56 13.79 3.84
CA PRO A 444 6.47 14.64 3.35
C PRO A 444 5.30 13.89 2.68
N VAL A 445 5.59 12.76 2.06
CA VAL A 445 4.58 11.88 1.41
C VAL A 445 4.28 10.63 2.23
N GLY A 446 4.90 10.51 3.41
CA GLY A 446 4.68 9.40 4.33
C GLY A 446 3.66 9.71 5.41
N ALA A 447 2.92 8.69 5.80
CA ALA A 447 2.16 8.66 7.04
C ALA A 447 2.80 7.63 7.96
N ALA A 448 2.55 7.77 9.27
CA ALA A 448 3.12 6.85 10.24
C ALA A 448 2.75 5.40 9.89
N SER A 449 3.76 4.54 9.86
CA SER A 449 3.60 3.12 9.65
C SER A 449 2.74 2.53 10.78
N ARG A 450 1.85 1.60 10.41
CA ARG A 450 0.85 1.02 11.31
C ARG A 450 0.65 -0.44 10.94
N TRP A 451 0.44 -1.28 11.94
CA TRP A 451 -0.07 -2.60 11.68
C TRP A 451 -1.54 -2.56 11.30
N LEU A 452 -1.86 -3.06 10.11
CA LEU A 452 -3.22 -2.98 9.58
C LEU A 452 -3.85 -4.34 9.31
N TRP A 453 -3.12 -5.44 9.44
CA TRP A 453 -3.59 -6.80 9.14
C TRP A 453 -4.36 -7.44 10.31
N ARG A 454 -5.54 -7.99 10.05
CA ARG A 454 -6.38 -8.70 11.04
C ARG A 454 -6.05 -10.18 11.16
N ASP A 455 -5.59 -10.75 10.07
CA ASP A 455 -5.25 -12.16 9.88
C ASP A 455 -3.74 -12.41 9.97
N GLN A 456 -2.97 -11.36 10.20
CA GLN A 456 -1.57 -11.39 10.57
C GLN A 456 -1.45 -10.65 11.92
N ILE A 457 -0.48 -10.95 12.79
CA ILE A 457 -0.31 -10.21 14.06
C ILE A 457 0.96 -9.34 14.08
N ASP A 458 0.76 -8.12 14.59
CA ASP A 458 1.68 -7.00 14.73
C ASP A 458 3.01 -7.35 15.38
N ALA A 459 4.10 -7.26 14.61
CA ALA A 459 5.44 -7.40 15.14
C ALA A 459 5.83 -6.25 16.11
N CYS A 460 5.12 -5.11 16.07
CA CYS A 460 5.48 -3.87 16.76
C CYS A 460 4.54 -3.44 17.91
N ALA A 461 3.26 -3.83 17.93
CA ALA A 461 2.28 -3.35 18.92
C ALA A 461 1.54 -4.48 19.65
N LEU A 462 2.26 -5.13 20.56
CA LEU A 462 1.60 -5.72 21.71
C LEU A 462 0.94 -4.61 22.56
N PRO A 463 -0.28 -4.80 23.09
CA PRO A 463 -0.92 -3.82 23.97
C PRO A 463 0.01 -3.32 25.09
N ALA A 464 -0.08 -2.05 25.47
CA ALA A 464 0.87 -1.41 26.41
C ALA A 464 0.96 -2.07 27.81
N ASN A 465 -0.02 -2.93 28.14
CA ASN A 465 -0.14 -3.68 29.39
C ASN A 465 0.19 -5.18 29.23
N VAL A 466 0.88 -5.56 28.16
CA VAL A 466 1.30 -6.94 27.91
C VAL A 466 2.57 -7.27 28.69
N ILE A 467 2.57 -8.42 29.37
CA ILE A 467 3.80 -9.00 29.93
C ILE A 467 4.47 -9.81 28.83
N ILE A 468 5.73 -9.48 28.53
CA ILE A 468 6.52 -10.15 27.50
C ILE A 468 7.58 -10.99 28.19
N ALA A 469 7.71 -12.24 27.76
CA ALA A 469 8.90 -13.04 28.03
C ALA A 469 9.56 -13.36 26.70
N ASP A 470 10.83 -12.99 26.60
CA ASP A 470 11.65 -13.07 25.41
C ASP A 470 12.87 -13.95 25.70
N ASP A 471 13.51 -14.48 24.66
CA ASP A 471 14.67 -15.33 24.85
C ASP A 471 15.93 -14.60 25.34
N SER A 472 15.97 -13.27 25.19
CA SER A 472 16.96 -12.39 25.81
C SER A 472 16.74 -12.18 27.32
N ASP A 473 15.65 -12.71 27.90
CA ASP A 473 15.37 -12.73 29.34
C ASP A 473 15.63 -14.12 29.96
N PRO A 474 16.82 -14.38 30.52
CA PRO A 474 17.15 -15.66 31.12
C PRO A 474 16.39 -15.94 32.43
N ALA A 475 15.73 -14.94 33.04
CA ALA A 475 14.97 -15.13 34.28
C ALA A 475 13.63 -15.84 34.05
N THR A 476 13.16 -15.86 32.79
CA THR A 476 11.89 -16.47 32.40
C THR A 476 12.09 -17.68 31.49
N THR A 477 13.27 -17.92 30.93
CA THR A 477 13.55 -18.99 29.95
C THR A 477 14.25 -20.20 30.57
N LEU A 478 13.71 -21.40 30.35
CA LEU A 478 14.30 -22.67 30.79
C LEU A 478 14.39 -23.66 29.62
N VAL A 479 15.62 -24.06 29.28
CA VAL A 479 15.93 -25.05 28.24
C VAL A 479 16.27 -26.38 28.91
N GLN A 480 15.64 -27.47 28.45
CA GLN A 480 15.95 -28.84 28.88
C GLN A 480 16.15 -29.75 27.67
N GLY A 481 17.09 -30.70 27.77
CA GLY A 481 17.46 -31.60 26.68
C GLY A 481 18.41 -30.97 25.65
N GLU A 482 18.79 -31.75 24.64
CA GLU A 482 19.75 -31.36 23.60
C GLU A 482 19.02 -30.96 22.30
N GLY A 483 19.64 -30.09 21.50
CA GLY A 483 19.16 -29.74 20.15
C GLY A 483 18.58 -28.34 19.98
N TRP A 484 18.47 -27.54 21.06
CA TRP A 484 18.14 -26.11 21.02
C TRP A 484 19.40 -25.26 20.86
N ASN A 485 19.42 -24.39 19.85
CA ASN A 485 20.49 -23.43 19.62
C ASN A 485 19.94 -22.00 19.66
N LEU A 486 20.50 -21.16 20.53
CA LEU A 486 20.23 -19.73 20.54
C LEU A 486 21.00 -19.08 19.38
N THR A 487 20.32 -18.28 18.58
CA THR A 487 20.92 -17.54 17.45
C THR A 487 20.61 -16.05 17.61
N ALA A 488 21.61 -15.18 17.41
CA ALA A 488 21.48 -13.72 17.50
C ALA A 488 20.78 -13.09 16.27
N SER A 489 19.84 -13.83 15.66
CA SER A 489 19.06 -13.44 14.48
C SER A 489 17.56 -13.68 14.71
N GLY A 490 17.10 -13.41 15.93
CA GLY A 490 15.68 -13.30 16.26
C GLY A 490 15.06 -12.05 15.64
N ASN A 491 13.73 -12.05 15.52
CA ASN A 491 13.07 -10.83 15.04
C ASN A 491 12.62 -9.95 16.21
N TYR A 492 12.23 -10.54 17.34
CA TYR A 492 11.85 -9.81 18.54
C TYR A 492 13.04 -9.85 19.51
N GLY A 493 13.48 -8.72 20.06
CA GLY A 493 14.59 -8.68 21.03
C GLY A 493 16.00 -9.06 20.51
N GLY A 494 16.11 -9.62 19.31
CA GLY A 494 17.35 -9.87 18.57
C GLY A 494 17.86 -11.32 18.64
N ALA A 495 17.41 -12.15 19.57
CA ALA A 495 17.77 -13.57 19.62
C ALA A 495 16.54 -14.46 19.37
N ARG A 496 16.78 -15.70 18.92
CA ARG A 496 15.75 -16.75 18.88
C ARG A 496 16.34 -18.11 19.20
N TRP A 497 15.53 -19.01 19.72
CA TRP A 497 15.86 -20.44 19.79
C TRP A 497 15.40 -21.16 18.52
N ALA A 498 16.30 -21.91 17.91
CA ALA A 498 16.03 -22.78 16.76
C ALA A 498 16.52 -24.20 17.04
N THR A 499 15.96 -25.19 16.34
CA THR A 499 16.33 -26.60 16.54
C THR A 499 16.94 -27.20 15.29
N GLY A 500 17.98 -28.03 15.46
CA GLY A 500 18.48 -28.91 14.39
C GLY A 500 17.77 -30.26 14.37
N ALA A 501 17.95 -31.05 15.45
CA ALA A 501 17.27 -32.33 15.66
C ALA A 501 16.95 -32.48 17.16
N LEU A 502 15.69 -32.32 17.54
CA LEU A 502 15.26 -32.43 18.94
C LEU A 502 15.27 -33.89 19.41
N THR A 503 15.78 -34.13 20.61
CA THR A 503 15.54 -35.41 21.31
C THR A 503 14.11 -35.45 21.87
N ALA A 504 13.56 -36.64 22.12
CA ALA A 504 12.20 -36.79 22.68
C ALA A 504 12.03 -36.11 24.06
N SER A 505 13.14 -35.80 24.74
CA SER A 505 13.20 -35.10 26.03
C SER A 505 13.47 -33.60 25.91
N ALA A 506 13.64 -33.05 24.71
CA ALA A 506 13.94 -31.64 24.50
C ALA A 506 12.70 -30.77 24.74
N ARG A 507 12.86 -29.74 25.58
CA ARG A 507 11.80 -28.81 26.01
C ARG A 507 12.36 -27.40 26.11
N LEU A 508 11.59 -26.44 25.66
CA LEU A 508 11.86 -25.03 25.93
C LEU A 508 10.66 -24.40 26.63
N SER A 509 10.87 -23.78 27.78
CA SER A 509 9.82 -23.28 28.66
C SER A 509 10.01 -21.81 28.96
N TRP A 510 8.95 -21.03 28.82
CA TRP A 510 8.85 -19.71 29.45
C TRP A 510 7.98 -19.72 30.70
N ARG A 511 8.45 -18.96 31.68
CA ARG A 511 7.83 -18.71 32.98
C ARG A 511 7.64 -17.20 33.18
N PRO A 512 6.70 -16.59 32.45
CA PRO A 512 6.45 -15.16 32.58
C PRO A 512 5.99 -14.83 34.01
N ALA A 513 6.45 -13.71 34.55
CA ALA A 513 6.04 -13.24 35.87
C ALA A 513 4.64 -12.62 35.79
N VAL A 514 3.61 -13.40 36.12
CA VAL A 514 2.21 -12.93 36.09
C VAL A 514 1.95 -12.02 37.30
N PRO A 515 1.59 -10.74 37.13
CA PRO A 515 1.47 -9.78 38.24
C PRO A 515 0.36 -10.10 39.23
N ALA A 516 -0.77 -10.63 38.73
CA ALA A 516 -1.95 -10.94 39.53
C ALA A 516 -2.70 -12.15 38.93
N PRO A 517 -3.41 -12.96 39.73
CA PRO A 517 -4.23 -14.02 39.19
C PRO A 517 -5.37 -13.41 38.35
N GLY A 518 -5.68 -14.00 37.20
CA GLY A 518 -6.66 -13.43 36.29
C GLY A 518 -6.80 -14.21 34.99
N ARG A 519 -7.67 -13.75 34.11
CA ARG A 519 -7.77 -14.26 32.75
C ARG A 519 -6.82 -13.47 31.85
N TYR A 520 -6.02 -14.19 31.09
CA TYR A 520 -5.03 -13.62 30.19
C TYR A 520 -5.16 -14.28 28.82
N GLN A 521 -5.11 -13.44 27.79
CA GLN A 521 -4.92 -13.88 26.43
C GLN A 521 -3.41 -14.07 26.19
N LEU A 522 -3.02 -15.25 25.72
CA LEU A 522 -1.63 -15.64 25.49
C LEU A 522 -1.31 -15.65 23.99
N TYR A 523 -0.13 -15.16 23.64
CA TYR A 523 0.41 -15.16 22.29
C TYR A 523 1.85 -15.71 22.27
N THR A 524 2.28 -16.28 21.15
CA THR A 524 3.67 -16.66 20.88
C THR A 524 4.15 -16.06 19.56
N PHE A 525 5.35 -15.49 19.52
CA PHE A 525 5.94 -14.98 18.30
C PHE A 525 6.66 -16.08 17.54
N ILE A 526 6.33 -16.20 16.26
CA ILE A 526 6.95 -17.16 15.35
C ILE A 526 7.94 -16.38 14.47
N PRO A 527 9.25 -16.67 14.52
CA PRO A 527 10.24 -15.90 13.78
C PRO A 527 10.15 -16.10 12.27
N ASN A 528 10.70 -15.16 11.51
CA ASN A 528 10.67 -15.15 10.03
C ASN A 528 11.35 -16.40 9.46
N ALA A 529 12.39 -16.92 10.12
CA ALA A 529 13.05 -18.15 9.68
C ALA A 529 12.21 -19.41 9.86
N ALA A 530 11.10 -19.34 10.59
CA ALA A 530 10.19 -20.47 10.72
C ALA A 530 9.42 -20.80 9.43
N ALA A 531 9.66 -20.08 8.33
CA ALA A 531 9.17 -20.42 6.99
C ALA A 531 9.55 -21.86 6.57
N GLU A 532 10.67 -22.40 7.06
CA GLU A 532 11.08 -23.80 6.83
C GLU A 532 10.49 -24.78 7.85
N GLY A 533 9.48 -24.33 8.60
CA GLY A 533 9.10 -24.95 9.86
C GLY A 533 8.00 -25.97 9.88
N GLY A 534 8.01 -26.73 10.97
CA GLY A 534 7.10 -27.84 11.21
C GLY A 534 5.92 -27.51 12.12
N LEU A 535 5.18 -28.56 12.47
CA LEU A 535 4.13 -28.52 13.48
C LEU A 535 4.78 -28.43 14.87
N ALA A 536 4.54 -27.33 15.56
CA ALA A 536 4.93 -27.09 16.94
C ALA A 536 3.74 -27.34 17.88
N VAL A 537 3.95 -27.99 19.03
CA VAL A 537 2.89 -28.17 20.03
C VAL A 537 3.25 -27.41 21.30
N TYR A 538 2.44 -26.40 21.60
CA TYR A 538 2.55 -25.56 22.79
C TYR A 538 1.72 -26.18 23.92
N GLN A 539 2.36 -26.47 25.04
CA GLN A 539 1.73 -26.88 26.29
C GLN A 539 1.64 -25.71 27.24
N ILE A 540 0.43 -25.32 27.60
CA ILE A 540 0.16 -24.17 28.46
C ILE A 540 -0.29 -24.70 29.81
N ALA A 541 0.46 -24.41 30.87
CA ALA A 541 0.04 -24.67 32.24
C ALA A 541 -0.67 -23.45 32.81
N HIS A 542 -1.92 -23.63 33.18
CA HIS A 542 -2.82 -22.60 33.71
C HIS A 542 -3.52 -23.12 34.98
N ALA A 543 -4.31 -22.27 35.64
CA ALA A 543 -4.94 -22.58 36.93
C ALA A 543 -5.85 -23.83 36.88
N ASP A 544 -6.46 -24.08 35.72
CA ASP A 544 -7.40 -25.18 35.52
C ASP A 544 -6.75 -26.47 34.99
N GLY A 545 -5.42 -26.49 34.78
CA GLY A 545 -4.69 -27.66 34.30
C GLY A 545 -3.70 -27.35 33.18
N ARG A 546 -3.64 -28.23 32.18
CA ARG A 546 -2.73 -28.08 31.03
C ARG A 546 -3.49 -28.24 29.73
N THR A 547 -3.22 -27.38 28.76
CA THR A 547 -3.80 -27.42 27.40
C THR A 547 -2.69 -27.58 26.36
N LEU A 548 -2.94 -28.36 25.30
CA LEU A 548 -2.03 -28.54 24.16
C LEU A 548 -2.58 -27.82 22.93
N ILE A 549 -1.72 -27.07 22.24
CA ILE A 549 -2.10 -26.25 21.09
C ILE A 549 -1.14 -26.51 19.93
N PRO A 550 -1.62 -27.13 18.85
CA PRO A 550 -0.84 -27.31 17.63
C PRO A 550 -0.76 -25.99 16.84
N VAL A 551 0.44 -25.62 16.38
CA VAL A 551 0.69 -24.46 15.51
C VAL A 551 1.64 -24.89 14.39
N VAL A 552 1.26 -24.67 13.14
CA VAL A 552 2.13 -24.91 11.98
C VAL A 552 2.98 -23.67 11.76
N GLN A 553 4.24 -23.68 12.22
CA GLN A 553 5.01 -22.43 12.35
C GLN A 553 5.29 -21.73 11.02
N ARG A 554 5.46 -22.48 9.93
CA ARG A 554 5.64 -21.91 8.58
C ARG A 554 4.48 -21.06 8.09
N GLU A 555 3.26 -21.28 8.57
CA GLU A 555 2.07 -20.52 8.18
C GLU A 555 1.97 -19.17 8.92
N HIS A 556 2.84 -18.95 9.91
CA HIS A 556 2.77 -17.80 10.80
C HIS A 556 4.12 -17.10 10.97
N ALA A 557 5.09 -17.38 10.11
CA ALA A 557 6.44 -16.82 10.18
C ALA A 557 6.40 -15.28 10.16
N GLY A 558 7.07 -14.65 11.13
CA GLY A 558 7.12 -13.20 11.30
C GLY A 558 5.95 -12.59 12.06
N SER A 559 5.11 -13.40 12.71
CA SER A 559 3.90 -12.92 13.40
C SER A 559 3.72 -13.52 14.79
N TRP A 560 2.95 -12.84 15.63
CA TRP A 560 2.42 -13.45 16.85
C TRP A 560 1.26 -14.40 16.51
N VAL A 561 1.09 -15.46 17.28
CA VAL A 561 0.01 -16.44 17.17
C VAL A 561 -0.72 -16.50 18.50
N SER A 562 -2.04 -16.27 18.48
CA SER A 562 -2.88 -16.46 19.67
C SER A 562 -2.89 -17.93 20.06
N LEU A 563 -2.44 -18.20 21.28
CA LEU A 563 -2.59 -19.48 21.95
C LEU A 563 -3.91 -19.56 22.73
N GLY A 564 -4.66 -18.47 22.86
CA GLY A 564 -5.97 -18.46 23.50
C GLY A 564 -5.98 -17.87 24.91
N SER A 565 -7.15 -17.94 25.54
CA SER A 565 -7.45 -17.29 26.82
C SER A 565 -7.43 -18.29 27.98
N PHE A 566 -6.61 -18.02 28.99
CA PHE A 566 -6.40 -18.90 30.14
C PHE A 566 -6.50 -18.16 31.46
N ARG A 567 -6.96 -18.86 32.50
CA ARG A 567 -6.87 -18.36 33.87
C ARG A 567 -5.46 -18.64 34.41
N LEU A 568 -4.67 -17.59 34.62
CA LEU A 568 -3.30 -17.71 35.11
C LEU A 568 -3.21 -17.41 36.61
N LEU A 569 -2.27 -18.08 37.27
CA LEU A 569 -1.88 -17.81 38.66
C LEU A 569 -0.78 -16.74 38.67
N ALA A 570 -0.74 -15.92 39.73
CA ALA A 570 0.32 -14.93 39.92
C ALA A 570 1.70 -15.57 40.13
N GLY A 571 2.75 -14.77 39.89
CA GLY A 571 4.14 -15.20 39.91
C GLY A 571 4.51 -16.03 38.69
N GLN A 572 5.49 -16.92 38.84
CA GLN A 572 6.03 -17.78 37.77
C GLN A 572 5.42 -19.20 37.76
N SER A 573 4.28 -19.39 38.41
CA SER A 573 3.61 -20.70 38.53
C SER A 573 2.96 -21.15 37.22
N SER A 574 2.53 -20.19 36.39
CA SER A 574 2.02 -20.42 35.05
C SER A 574 3.18 -20.51 34.06
N ARG A 575 3.14 -21.43 33.10
CA ARG A 575 4.24 -21.62 32.13
C ARG A 575 3.74 -22.00 30.75
N VAL A 576 4.49 -21.58 29.74
CA VAL A 576 4.30 -21.98 28.35
C VAL A 576 5.49 -22.84 27.97
N GLU A 577 5.24 -24.09 27.63
CA GLU A 577 6.28 -25.04 27.23
C GLU A 577 6.08 -25.39 25.76
N LEU A 578 7.14 -25.29 24.97
CA LEU A 578 7.15 -25.79 23.61
C LEU A 578 7.78 -27.19 23.59
N HIS A 579 7.08 -28.13 22.97
CA HIS A 579 7.47 -29.53 22.85
C HIS A 579 7.53 -29.92 21.36
N ALA A 580 8.50 -30.77 21.03
CA ALA A 580 8.42 -31.56 19.79
C ALA A 580 7.21 -32.50 19.87
N ALA A 581 6.36 -32.49 18.85
CA ALA A 581 5.29 -33.48 18.71
C ALA A 581 5.84 -34.74 18.03
N ASP A 582 5.16 -35.88 18.23
CA ASP A 582 5.47 -37.10 17.49
C ASP A 582 5.32 -36.84 15.98
N GLY A 583 6.41 -37.01 15.21
CA GLY A 583 6.45 -36.76 13.76
C GLY A 583 7.21 -35.49 13.33
N THR A 584 7.78 -34.71 14.24
CA THR A 584 8.64 -33.55 13.91
C THR A 584 10.11 -33.91 13.68
N ALA A 585 10.43 -35.20 13.55
CA ALA A 585 11.79 -35.67 13.37
C ALA A 585 12.38 -35.13 12.05
N GLY A 586 13.39 -34.26 12.15
CA GLY A 586 14.11 -33.70 11.00
C GLY A 586 13.55 -32.39 10.44
N VAL A 587 12.51 -31.80 11.04
CA VAL A 587 12.03 -30.45 10.68
C VAL A 587 12.36 -29.48 11.81
N PRO A 588 13.03 -28.35 11.53
CA PRO A 588 13.34 -27.34 12.54
C PRO A 588 12.07 -26.76 13.19
N LEU A 589 12.17 -26.43 14.47
CA LEU A 589 11.21 -25.65 15.25
C LEU A 589 11.90 -24.38 15.75
N TRP A 590 11.13 -23.33 15.98
CA TRP A 590 11.63 -22.06 16.50
C TRP A 590 10.79 -21.58 17.67
N PHE A 591 11.43 -20.83 18.56
CA PHE A 591 10.76 -20.19 19.67
C PHE A 591 11.47 -18.87 19.99
N ASP A 592 10.74 -17.74 19.96
CA ASP A 592 11.32 -16.39 19.96
C ASP A 592 10.79 -15.54 21.14
N ALA A 593 9.48 -15.22 21.19
CA ALA A 593 8.85 -14.55 22.35
C ALA A 593 7.42 -15.08 22.72
N ILE A 594 6.95 -14.87 23.97
CA ILE A 594 5.54 -14.94 24.39
C ILE A 594 5.05 -13.59 24.90
N ALA A 595 3.75 -13.37 24.78
CA ALA A 595 3.06 -12.19 25.26
C ALA A 595 1.79 -12.57 26.02
N LEU A 596 1.54 -11.91 27.16
CA LEU A 596 0.36 -12.06 28.01
C LEU A 596 -0.40 -10.76 28.13
N GLU A 597 -1.64 -10.72 27.65
CA GLU A 597 -2.55 -9.58 27.79
C GLU A 597 -3.60 -9.88 28.87
N ARG A 598 -3.71 -9.03 29.91
CA ARG A 598 -4.75 -9.19 30.94
C ARG A 598 -6.12 -8.82 30.35
N GLU A 599 -7.09 -9.71 30.43
CA GLU A 599 -8.47 -9.40 30.07
C GLU A 599 -9.13 -8.58 31.18
N LEU A 600 -9.56 -7.36 30.85
CA LEU A 600 -10.29 -6.51 31.78
C LEU A 600 -11.77 -6.91 31.80
N VAL A 601 -12.31 -7.17 32.99
CA VAL A 601 -13.74 -7.41 33.19
C VAL A 601 -14.42 -6.04 33.35
N ALA A 602 -15.63 -5.88 32.80
CA ALA A 602 -16.39 -4.61 32.72
C ALA A 602 -16.69 -3.91 34.07
N SER A 603 -16.24 -4.44 35.21
CA SER A 603 -16.34 -3.84 36.54
C SER A 603 -15.04 -3.15 37.02
N GLU A 604 -13.99 -3.09 36.20
CA GLU A 604 -12.70 -2.44 36.52
C GLU A 604 -12.40 -1.18 35.64
N GLN A 605 -13.40 -0.66 34.91
CA GLN A 605 -13.39 0.70 34.32
C GLN A 605 -14.27 1.61 35.16
#